data_AF-A0A0A2USJ5-F1
#
_entry.id   AF-A0A0A2USJ5-F1
#
_cell.length_a   1.000
_cell.length_b   1.000
_cell.length_c   1.000
_cell.angle_alpha   90.00
_cell.angle_beta   90.00
_cell.angle_gamma   90.00
#
_symmetry.space_group_name_H-M   'P 1'
#
loop_
_entity.id
_entity.type
_entity.pdbx_description
1 polymer ?
#
loop_
_entity_poly.entity_id
_entity_poly.type
_entity_poly.pdbx_seq_one_letter_code
_entity_poly.pdbx_strand_id
1 'polypeptide(L)'
;MNERHKNENQKWSKIREKGKKHYILYYGVLGWGLSTGVLFFLVGEVMDHKLAFRGYFTGGWVLELAIAIGSFLLGGLLFGYTMWGFNEGNYTSDDEVRE
;
A
#
# COMPACT_ATOMS: atom_id res chain seq x y z
N MET A 1 -10.05 -29.31 5.62
CA MET A 1 -9.49 -27.93 5.53
C MET A 1 -8.03 -28.05 5.07
N ASN A 2 -7.68 -27.54 3.89
CA ASN A 2 -6.29 -27.57 3.40
C ASN A 2 -5.40 -26.75 4.34
N GLU A 3 -4.19 -27.25 4.67
CA GLU A 3 -3.26 -26.58 5.60
C GLU A 3 -2.96 -25.11 5.24
N ARG A 4 -3.10 -24.74 3.96
CA ARG A 4 -2.93 -23.37 3.47
C ARG A 4 -3.86 -22.35 4.13
N HIS A 5 -5.14 -22.68 4.30
CA HIS A 5 -6.12 -21.74 4.87
C HIS A 5 -5.87 -21.47 6.35
N LYS A 6 -5.39 -22.48 7.09
CA LYS A 6 -5.08 -22.33 8.52
C LYS A 6 -3.93 -21.35 8.75
N ASN A 7 -2.91 -21.40 7.89
CA ASN A 7 -1.77 -20.49 7.95
C ASN A 7 -2.14 -19.05 7.56
N GLU A 8 -3.06 -18.87 6.61
CA GLU A 8 -3.56 -17.55 6.18
C GLU A 8 -4.39 -16.89 7.29
N ASN A 9 -5.27 -17.65 7.94
CA ASN A 9 -6.08 -17.17 9.07
C ASN A 9 -5.21 -16.75 10.26
N GLN A 10 -4.17 -17.53 10.61
CA GLN A 10 -3.24 -17.17 11.68
C GLN A 10 -2.43 -15.91 11.37
N LYS A 11 -1.99 -15.73 10.12
CA LYS A 11 -1.30 -14.51 9.68
C LYS A 11 -2.22 -13.31 9.77
N TRP A 12 -3.45 -13.44 9.27
CA TRP A 12 -4.44 -12.36 9.32
C TRP A 12 -4.81 -11.99 10.76
N SER A 13 -4.99 -12.98 11.64
CA SER A 13 -5.26 -12.75 13.07
C SER A 13 -4.20 -11.86 13.72
N LYS A 14 -2.91 -12.16 13.50
CA LYS A 14 -1.79 -11.32 13.99
C LYS A 14 -1.75 -9.92 13.38
N ILE A 15 -2.15 -9.79 12.11
CA ILE A 15 -2.24 -8.49 11.43
C ILE A 15 -3.42 -7.69 12.01
N ARG A 16 -4.55 -8.35 12.27
CA ARG A 16 -5.76 -7.77 12.83
C ARG A 16 -5.57 -7.25 14.25
N GLU A 17 -4.80 -7.98 15.06
CA GLU A 17 -4.46 -7.62 16.44
C GLU A 17 -3.76 -6.25 16.53
N LYS A 18 -2.96 -5.89 15.53
CA LYS A 18 -2.31 -4.57 15.43
C LYS A 18 -3.28 -3.44 15.05
N GLY A 19 -4.48 -3.79 14.60
CA GLY A 19 -5.57 -2.87 14.29
C GLY A 19 -5.56 -2.32 12.86
N LYS A 20 -6.76 -1.92 12.42
CA LYS A 20 -7.05 -1.41 11.08
C LYS A 20 -6.17 -0.23 10.67
N LYS A 21 -5.97 0.74 11.56
CA LYS A 21 -5.14 1.93 11.29
C LYS A 21 -3.68 1.56 10.99
N HIS A 22 -3.13 0.60 11.74
CA HIS A 22 -1.77 0.13 11.53
C HIS A 22 -1.63 -0.60 10.20
N TYR A 23 -2.61 -1.45 9.84
CA TYR A 23 -2.62 -2.13 8.55
C TYR A 23 -2.69 -1.14 7.38
N ILE A 24 -3.60 -0.17 7.42
CA ILE A 24 -3.74 0.82 6.35
C ILE A 24 -2.45 1.61 6.18
N LEU A 25 -1.83 2.05 7.28
CA LEU A 25 -0.59 2.82 7.21
C LEU A 25 0.59 1.96 6.70
N TYR A 26 0.77 0.74 7.21
CA TYR A 26 1.91 -0.09 6.82
C TYR A 26 1.76 -0.73 5.45
N TYR A 27 0.61 -1.32 5.14
CA TYR A 27 0.40 -2.08 3.89
C TYR A 27 -0.17 -1.20 2.78
N GLY A 28 -1.10 -0.29 3.10
CA GLY A 28 -1.67 0.63 2.13
C GLY A 28 -0.74 1.79 1.80
N VAL A 29 -0.30 2.55 2.81
CA VAL A 29 0.47 3.77 2.60
C VAL A 29 1.96 3.49 2.39
N LEU A 30 2.62 2.83 3.34
CA LEU A 30 4.07 2.55 3.24
C LEU A 30 4.39 1.42 2.26
N GLY A 31 3.56 0.38 2.24
CA GLY A 31 3.74 -0.78 1.38
C GLY A 31 3.40 -0.47 -0.07
N TRP A 32 2.19 0.05 -0.33
CA TRP A 32 1.73 0.31 -1.69
C TRP A 32 1.99 1.75 -2.14
N GLY A 33 1.52 2.76 -1.40
CA GLY A 33 1.59 4.17 -1.81
C GLY A 33 3.02 4.73 -1.93
N LEU A 34 3.89 4.43 -0.97
CA LEU A 34 5.27 4.90 -0.97
C LEU A 34 6.09 4.18 -2.05
N SER A 35 5.96 2.86 -2.17
CA SER A 35 6.70 2.10 -3.17
C SER A 35 6.28 2.46 -4.60
N THR A 36 4.98 2.63 -4.86
CA THR A 36 4.47 3.08 -6.18
C THR A 36 4.84 4.53 -6.47
N GLY A 37 4.78 5.43 -5.49
CA GLY A 37 5.22 6.82 -5.68
C GLY A 37 6.71 6.92 -6.00
N VAL A 38 7.56 6.16 -5.30
CA VAL A 38 9.00 6.08 -5.59
C VAL A 38 9.24 5.45 -6.96
N LEU A 39 8.55 4.37 -7.29
CA LEU A 39 8.69 3.71 -8.60
C LEU A 39 8.24 4.62 -9.73
N PHE A 40 7.12 5.33 -9.56
CA PHE A 40 6.59 6.28 -10.53
C PHE A 40 7.59 7.42 -10.77
N PHE A 41 8.18 7.95 -9.71
CA PHE A 41 9.25 8.94 -9.82
C PHE A 41 10.45 8.39 -10.59
N LEU A 42 10.96 7.22 -10.22
CA LEU A 42 12.10 6.60 -10.91
C LEU A 42 11.81 6.32 -12.40
N VAL A 43 10.60 5.87 -12.72
CA VAL A 43 10.18 5.63 -14.11
C VAL A 43 10.04 6.95 -14.87
N GLY A 44 9.41 7.97 -14.27
CA GLY A 44 9.29 9.31 -14.86
C GLY A 44 10.67 9.91 -15.14
N GLU A 45 11.59 9.80 -14.20
CA GLU A 45 12.97 10.26 -14.32
C GLU A 45 13.71 9.61 -15.51
N VAL A 46 13.51 8.31 -15.69
CA VAL A 46 14.12 7.52 -16.77
C VAL A 46 13.47 7.86 -18.12
N MET A 47 12.16 8.06 -18.15
CA MET A 47 11.38 8.27 -19.38
C MET A 47 11.49 9.71 -19.90
N ASP A 48 11.31 10.72 -19.04
CA ASP A 48 11.21 12.12 -19.46
C ASP A 48 12.57 12.81 -19.61
N HIS A 49 13.58 12.39 -18.85
CA HIS A 49 14.81 13.18 -18.75
C HIS A 49 16.06 12.52 -19.31
N LYS A 50 16.12 11.21 -19.59
CA LYS A 50 17.42 10.55 -19.87
C LYS A 50 18.50 11.02 -18.87
N LEU A 51 18.16 11.24 -17.59
CA LEU A 51 19.04 11.83 -16.57
C LEU A 51 19.52 13.27 -16.89
N ALA A 52 18.71 14.10 -17.55
CA ALA A 52 19.02 15.50 -17.79
C ALA A 52 18.78 16.34 -16.52
N PHE A 53 19.81 16.42 -15.68
CA PHE A 53 19.91 17.26 -14.46
C PHE A 53 19.59 18.77 -14.66
N ARG A 54 19.31 19.22 -15.89
CA ARG A 54 19.03 20.63 -16.22
C ARG A 54 17.66 21.12 -15.75
N GLY A 55 16.64 20.25 -15.69
CA GLY A 55 15.29 20.59 -15.21
C GLY A 55 15.18 20.72 -13.69
N TYR A 56 16.17 20.22 -12.95
CA TYR A 56 16.16 20.22 -11.49
C TYR A 56 16.27 21.61 -10.85
N PHE A 57 16.80 22.59 -11.59
CA PHE A 57 17.03 23.94 -11.10
C PHE A 57 15.81 24.87 -11.20
N THR A 58 14.75 24.48 -11.91
CA THR A 58 13.54 25.33 -12.08
C THR A 58 12.45 25.08 -11.04
N GLY A 59 12.66 24.19 -10.06
CA GLY A 59 11.78 24.00 -8.89
C GLY A 59 10.39 23.40 -9.15
N GLY A 60 9.89 23.42 -10.39
CA GLY A 60 8.57 22.88 -10.75
C GLY A 60 8.43 21.37 -10.53
N TRP A 61 9.51 20.61 -10.76
CA TRP A 61 9.54 19.16 -10.61
C TRP A 61 9.29 18.69 -9.17
N VAL A 62 9.68 19.49 -8.16
CA VAL A 62 9.45 19.16 -6.74
C VAL A 62 7.97 19.21 -6.40
N LEU A 63 7.25 20.19 -6.95
CA LEU A 63 5.82 20.33 -6.74
C LEU A 63 5.05 19.18 -7.42
N GLU A 64 5.41 18.84 -8.66
CA GLU A 64 4.83 17.69 -9.37
C GLU A 64 5.10 16.37 -8.65
N LEU A 65 6.32 16.17 -8.15
CA LEU A 65 6.68 15.01 -7.35
C LEU A 65 5.89 14.94 -6.03
N ALA A 66 5.75 16.08 -5.35
CA ALA A 66 4.97 16.16 -4.10
C ALA A 66 3.48 15.87 -4.34
N ILE A 67 2.91 16.35 -5.46
CA ILE A 67 1.51 16.07 -5.85
C ILE A 67 1.36 14.60 -6.24
N ALA A 68 2.31 14.03 -7.00
CA ALA A 68 2.30 12.62 -7.36
C ALA A 68 2.36 11.74 -6.11
N ILE A 69 3.37 11.92 -5.25
CA ILE A 69 3.49 11.15 -4.00
C ILE A 69 2.27 11.37 -3.11
N GLY A 70 1.80 12.61 -2.94
CA GLY A 70 0.60 12.92 -2.16
C GLY A 70 -0.63 12.17 -2.67
N SER A 71 -0.86 12.17 -3.98
CA SER A 71 -1.98 11.46 -4.60
C SER A 71 -1.85 9.93 -4.48
N PHE A 72 -0.65 9.36 -4.65
CA PHE A 72 -0.39 7.94 -4.46
C PHE A 72 -0.51 7.50 -2.99
N LEU A 73 -0.10 8.33 -2.03
CA LEU A 73 -0.29 8.06 -0.60
C LEU A 73 -1.78 8.10 -0.21
N LEU A 74 -2.54 9.07 -0.73
CA LEU A 74 -4.00 9.12 -0.56
C LEU A 74 -4.69 7.91 -1.20
N GLY A 75 -4.25 7.52 -2.40
CA GLY A 75 -4.68 6.30 -3.06
C GLY A 75 -4.36 5.05 -2.22
N GLY A 76 -3.17 4.97 -1.64
CA GLY A 76 -2.75 3.90 -0.74
C GLY A 76 -3.55 3.83 0.55
N LEU A 77 -4.02 4.97 1.07
CA LEU A 77 -4.95 5.05 2.20
C LEU A 77 -6.31 4.42 1.87
N LEU A 78 -6.91 4.81 0.73
CA LEU A 78 -8.16 4.25 0.25
C LEU A 78 -8.02 2.76 -0.06
N PHE A 79 -6.94 2.36 -0.73
CA PHE A 79 -6.64 0.98 -1.06
C PHE A 79 -6.43 0.12 0.18
N GLY A 80 -5.67 0.60 1.17
CA GLY A 80 -5.50 -0.10 2.44
C GLY A 80 -6.83 -0.29 3.18
N TYR A 81 -7.73 0.70 3.11
CA TYR A 81 -9.05 0.63 3.73
C TYR A 81 -9.96 -0.41 3.05
N THR A 82 -10.01 -0.41 1.71
CA THR A 82 -10.81 -1.38 0.95
C THR A 82 -10.27 -2.80 1.09
N MET A 83 -8.94 -2.96 1.03
CA MET A 83 -8.28 -4.25 1.20
C MET A 83 -8.51 -4.83 2.59
N TRP A 84 -8.50 -4.00 3.64
CA TRP A 84 -8.87 -4.45 4.98
C TRP A 84 -10.29 -5.03 5.02
N GLY A 85 -11.28 -4.33 4.44
CA GLY A 85 -12.66 -4.81 4.39
C GLY A 85 -12.79 -6.14 3.64
N PHE A 86 -12.07 -6.28 2.52
CA PHE A 86 -12.04 -7.52 1.75
C PHE A 86 -11.44 -8.68 2.56
N ASN A 87 -10.33 -8.42 3.26
CA ASN A 87 -9.65 -9.44 4.04
C ASN A 87 -10.39 -9.80 5.34
N GLU A 88 -11.21 -8.88 5.86
CA GLU A 88 -12.11 -9.14 6.99
C GLU A 88 -13.34 -9.94 6.55
N GLY A 89 -13.89 -9.69 5.36
CA GLY A 89 -14.99 -10.48 4.80
C GLY A 89 -14.60 -11.90 4.38
N ASN A 90 -13.33 -12.13 4.01
CA ASN A 90 -12.80 -13.47 3.73
C ASN A 90 -12.29 -14.21 4.97
N TYR A 91 -12.26 -13.55 6.14
CA TYR A 91 -11.85 -14.19 7.38
C TYR A 91 -13.02 -14.96 7.99
N THR A 92 -13.02 -16.28 7.82
CA THR A 92 -13.85 -17.16 8.65
C THR A 92 -13.12 -17.38 9.96
N SER A 93 -13.70 -16.88 11.07
CA SER A 93 -13.23 -17.24 12.40
C SER A 93 -13.40 -18.75 12.60
N ASP A 94 -12.32 -19.45 12.94
CA ASP A 94 -12.32 -20.89 13.25
C ASP A 94 -13.33 -21.27 14.36
N ASP A 95 -13.87 -20.28 15.09
CA ASP A 95 -14.91 -20.45 16.10
C ASP A 95 -16.26 -20.92 15.51
N GLU A 96 -16.56 -20.59 14.26
CA GLU A 96 -17.81 -20.99 13.58
C GLU A 96 -17.74 -22.43 13.01
N VAL A 97 -16.53 -23.00 12.91
CA VAL A 97 -16.30 -24.37 12.40
C VAL A 97 -16.31 -25.41 13.54
N ARG A 98 -16.47 -24.96 14.79
CA ARG A 98 -16.47 -25.81 16.00
C ARG A 98 -17.85 -26.04 16.61
N GLU A 99 -18.91 -25.43 16.08
CA GLU A 99 -20.31 -25.77 16.37
C GLU A 99 -20.87 -26.75 15.32
#